data_AF-A0A9E5TKC4-F1
#
_entry.id   AF-A0A9E5TKC4-F1
#
_cell.length_a   1.000
_cell.length_b   1.000
_cell.length_c   1.000
_cell.angle_alpha   90.00
_cell.angle_beta   90.00
_cell.angle_gamma   90.00
#
_symmetry.space_group_name_H-M   'P 1'
#
loop_
_entity.id
_entity.type
_entity.pdbx_description
1 polymer ?
#
loop_
_entity_poly.entity_id
_entity_poly.type
_entity_poly.pdbx_seq_one_letter_code
_entity_poly.pdbx_strand_id
1 'polypeptide(L)'
;MPERAVPEGFFWDLPMGKRIECLVTLAASSSPRDLTVYVTCLNGPCGKPMETDISLQEIDELAHCSGGTDPVAIPIEGQTLFLRRPTGKDQLEFLKGVFADRREAEKAMIQMLIQRDGHT
;
A
#
# COMPACT_ATOMS: atom_id res chain seq x y z
N MET A 1 22.99 -4.77 -26.48
CA MET A 1 21.70 -4.12 -26.16
C MET A 1 22.03 -2.93 -25.28
N PRO A 2 21.78 -1.68 -25.68
CA PRO A 2 22.10 -0.55 -24.81
C PRO A 2 21.19 -0.62 -23.58
N GLU A 3 21.80 -0.55 -22.41
CA GLU A 3 21.13 -0.54 -21.12
C GLU A 3 20.31 0.75 -21.03
N ARG A 4 18.99 0.65 -21.21
CA ARG A 4 18.08 1.79 -21.10
C ARG A 4 17.94 2.11 -19.61
N ALA A 5 18.57 3.21 -19.18
CA ALA A 5 18.40 3.71 -17.83
C ALA A 5 16.91 3.99 -17.55
N VAL A 6 16.41 3.46 -16.43
CA VAL A 6 15.06 3.75 -15.95
C VAL A 6 15.03 5.22 -15.50
N PRO A 7 14.03 6.03 -15.92
CA PRO A 7 13.90 7.41 -15.45
C PRO A 7 13.87 7.49 -13.92
N GLU A 8 14.53 8.48 -13.33
CA GLU A 8 14.68 8.63 -11.87
C GLU A 8 13.34 8.63 -11.11
N GLY A 9 12.28 9.15 -11.75
CA GLY A 9 10.93 9.21 -11.19
C GLY A 9 10.11 7.92 -11.27
N PHE A 10 10.52 6.95 -12.09
CA PHE A 10 9.69 5.80 -12.46
C PHE A 10 9.15 5.04 -11.26
N PHE A 11 10.02 4.69 -10.31
CA PHE A 11 9.62 3.93 -9.12
C PHE A 11 8.75 4.75 -8.16
N TRP A 12 8.83 6.08 -8.19
CA TRP A 12 8.02 6.94 -7.33
C TRP A 12 6.59 7.10 -7.86
N ASP A 13 6.40 6.94 -9.17
CA ASP A 13 5.09 6.93 -9.81
C ASP A 13 4.33 5.60 -9.65
N LEU A 14 5.03 4.53 -9.28
CA LEU A 14 4.40 3.26 -8.99
C LEU A 14 3.55 3.34 -7.70
N PRO A 15 2.39 2.68 -7.66
CA PRO A 15 1.67 2.44 -6.41
C PRO A 15 2.61 1.85 -5.36
N MET A 16 2.45 2.26 -4.11
CA MET A 16 3.26 1.77 -2.99
C MET A 16 3.27 0.23 -2.92
N GLY A 17 2.11 -0.40 -3.15
CA GLY A 17 2.02 -1.86 -3.21
C GLY A 17 2.94 -2.48 -4.26
N LYS A 18 3.07 -1.86 -5.43
CA LYS A 18 3.96 -2.35 -6.51
C LYS A 18 5.44 -2.16 -6.17
N ARG A 19 5.78 -1.07 -5.48
CA ARG A 19 7.14 -0.86 -4.96
C ARG A 19 7.52 -1.90 -3.91
N ILE A 20 6.58 -2.20 -3.01
CA ILE A 20 6.74 -3.25 -1.99
C ILE A 20 6.91 -4.61 -2.67
N GLU A 21 6.06 -4.94 -3.64
CA GLU A 21 6.18 -6.17 -4.45
C GLU A 21 7.60 -6.29 -5.04
N CYS A 22 8.09 -5.28 -5.76
CA CYS A 22 9.45 -5.31 -6.33
C CYS A 22 10.53 -5.55 -5.26
N LEU A 23 10.43 -4.91 -4.10
CA LEU A 23 11.40 -5.09 -3.01
C LEU A 23 11.33 -6.50 -2.41
N VAL A 24 10.13 -7.04 -2.24
CA VAL A 24 9.90 -8.40 -1.73
C VAL A 24 10.41 -9.43 -2.73
N THR A 25 10.13 -9.28 -4.03
CA THR A 25 10.65 -10.16 -5.08
C THR A 25 12.19 -10.17 -5.08
N LEU A 26 12.83 -8.99 -4.98
CA LEU A 26 14.29 -8.90 -4.87
C LEU A 26 14.81 -9.57 -3.59
N ALA A 27 14.15 -9.36 -2.45
CA ALA A 27 14.55 -9.97 -1.19
C ALA A 27 14.41 -11.50 -1.23
N ALA A 28 13.30 -12.01 -1.75
CA ALA A 28 13.02 -13.44 -1.89
C ALA A 28 14.06 -14.14 -2.79
N SER A 29 14.56 -13.44 -3.82
CA SER A 29 15.61 -13.98 -4.70
C SER A 29 16.98 -14.18 -4.02
N SER A 30 17.22 -13.49 -2.89
CA SER A 30 18.51 -13.52 -2.19
C SER A 30 18.64 -14.63 -1.13
N SER A 31 17.52 -15.02 -0.51
CA SER A 31 17.39 -16.18 0.38
C SER A 31 15.96 -16.22 0.93
N PRO A 32 15.28 -17.38 0.98
CA PRO A 32 14.02 -17.49 1.70
C PRO A 32 14.28 -17.24 3.19
N ARG A 33 13.57 -16.26 3.74
CA ARG A 33 13.51 -15.97 5.18
C ARG A 33 12.05 -15.76 5.54
N ASP A 34 11.73 -16.13 6.77
CA ASP A 34 10.40 -15.91 7.32
C ASP A 34 10.39 -14.60 8.10
N LEU A 35 9.25 -13.91 8.04
CA LEU A 35 8.95 -12.74 8.84
C LEU A 35 7.89 -13.15 9.87
N THR A 36 8.25 -13.01 11.14
CA THR A 36 7.29 -13.16 12.24
C THR A 36 6.39 -11.93 12.29
N VAL A 37 5.08 -12.14 12.18
CA VAL A 37 4.06 -11.09 12.26
C VAL A 37 3.01 -11.42 13.31
N TYR A 38 2.39 -10.36 13.84
CA TYR A 38 1.26 -10.48 14.75
C TYR A 38 -0.04 -10.19 14.01
N VAL A 39 -0.93 -11.16 13.96
CA VAL A 39 -2.28 -11.01 13.40
C VAL A 39 -3.32 -11.14 14.50
N THR A 40 -4.53 -10.63 14.27
CA THR A 40 -5.63 -10.70 15.25
C THR A 40 -6.67 -11.71 14.79
N CYS A 41 -7.14 -12.55 15.72
CA CYS A 41 -8.22 -13.50 15.41
C CYS A 41 -9.50 -12.74 15.00
N LEU A 42 -9.98 -12.98 13.78
CA LEU A 42 -11.19 -12.35 13.24
C LEU A 42 -12.50 -12.92 13.82
N ASN A 43 -12.43 -14.00 14.61
CA ASN A 43 -13.60 -14.50 15.34
C ASN A 43 -13.94 -13.52 16.47
N GLY A 44 -15.09 -12.85 16.36
CA GLY A 44 -15.51 -11.74 17.24
C GLY A 44 -15.34 -11.97 18.76
N PRO A 45 -15.63 -13.16 19.32
CA PRO A 45 -15.44 -13.43 20.75
C PRO A 45 -13.97 -13.65 21.16
N CYS A 46 -13.09 -13.96 20.21
CA CYS A 46 -11.69 -14.26 20.51
C CYS A 46 -10.85 -12.98 20.53
N GLY A 47 -10.72 -12.30 19.39
CA GLY A 47 -9.96 -11.04 19.27
C GLY A 47 -8.50 -11.08 19.75
N LYS A 48 -7.95 -12.26 20.06
CA LYS A 48 -6.60 -12.39 20.62
C LYS A 48 -5.54 -12.17 19.53
N PRO A 49 -4.41 -11.52 19.85
CA PRO A 49 -3.25 -11.50 18.98
C PRO A 49 -2.66 -12.91 18.88
N MET A 50 -2.19 -13.26 17.70
CA MET A 50 -1.48 -14.50 17.42
C MET A 50 -0.24 -14.20 16.61
N GLU A 51 0.81 -14.93 16.92
CA GLU A 51 2.09 -14.86 16.22
C GLU A 51 2.07 -15.92 15.11
N THR A 52 2.47 -15.53 13.90
CA THR A 52 2.65 -16.43 12.78
C THR A 52 3.86 -16.02 11.98
N ASP A 53 4.55 -17.00 11.42
CA ASP A 53 5.61 -16.76 10.45
C ASP A 53 4.99 -16.73 9.05
N ILE A 54 5.46 -15.78 8.24
CA ILE A 54 5.08 -15.65 6.82
C ILE A 54 6.37 -15.58 6.01
N SER A 55 6.50 -16.44 5.01
CA SER A 55 7.64 -16.42 4.10
C SER A 55 7.59 -15.18 3.18
N LEU A 56 8.76 -14.73 2.71
CA LEU A 56 8.80 -13.69 1.67
C LEU A 56 8.04 -14.09 0.39
N GLN A 57 7.93 -15.39 0.09
CA GLN A 57 7.15 -15.89 -1.02
C GLN A 57 5.64 -15.67 -0.81
N GLU A 58 5.10 -16.02 0.37
CA GLU A 58 3.69 -15.77 0.68
C GLU A 58 3.36 -14.27 0.67
N ILE A 59 4.31 -13.41 1.10
CA ILE A 59 4.15 -11.96 0.99
C ILE A 59 4.11 -11.51 -0.48
N ASP A 60 4.96 -12.06 -1.35
CA ASP A 60 4.96 -11.78 -2.79
C ASP A 60 3.63 -12.20 -3.44
N GLU A 61 3.12 -13.38 -3.11
CA GLU A 61 1.83 -13.89 -3.58
C GLU A 61 0.66 -12.98 -3.13
N LEU A 62 0.68 -12.51 -1.87
CA LEU A 62 -0.30 -11.55 -1.35
C LEU A 62 -0.21 -10.17 -2.01
N ALA A 63 1.02 -9.70 -2.27
CA ALA A 63 1.26 -8.44 -2.96
C ALA A 63 0.75 -8.49 -4.41
N HIS A 64 0.93 -9.63 -5.08
CA HIS A 64 0.45 -9.87 -6.44
C HIS A 64 -1.09 -9.87 -6.51
N CYS A 65 -1.77 -10.51 -5.54
CA CYS A 65 -3.23 -10.48 -5.43
C CYS A 65 -3.80 -9.06 -5.19
N SER A 66 -2.99 -8.18 -4.58
CA SER A 66 -3.36 -6.80 -4.25
C SER A 66 -3.04 -5.80 -5.37
N GLY A 67 -2.44 -6.25 -6.48
CA GLY A 67 -1.94 -5.44 -7.59
C GLY A 67 -3.00 -4.83 -8.52
N GLY A 68 -4.28 -4.87 -8.14
CA GLY A 68 -5.33 -4.18 -8.89
C GLY A 68 -5.07 -2.67 -8.93
N THR A 69 -5.07 -2.09 -10.14
CA THR A 69 -5.04 -0.64 -10.35
C THR A 69 -6.36 0.02 -9.99
N ASP A 70 -7.37 -0.78 -9.66
CA ASP A 70 -8.72 -0.29 -9.47
C ASP A 70 -8.83 0.55 -8.19
N PRO A 71 -9.59 1.65 -8.25
CA PRO A 71 -9.85 2.48 -7.08
C PRO A 71 -10.54 1.69 -5.97
N VAL A 72 -10.16 1.97 -4.72
CA VAL A 72 -10.81 1.41 -3.54
C VAL A 72 -12.09 2.18 -3.29
N ALA A 73 -13.24 1.49 -3.33
CA ALA A 73 -14.53 2.06 -2.97
C ALA A 73 -14.70 2.06 -1.45
N ILE A 74 -14.92 3.24 -0.86
CA ILE A 74 -15.17 3.42 0.57
C ILE A 74 -16.56 4.06 0.76
N PRO A 75 -17.51 3.36 1.41
CA PRO A 75 -18.80 3.95 1.74
C PRO A 75 -18.67 4.90 2.93
N ILE A 76 -19.15 6.15 2.77
CA ILE A 76 -19.21 7.18 3.82
C ILE A 76 -20.59 7.84 3.76
N GLU A 77 -21.36 7.75 4.84
CA GLU A 77 -22.63 8.47 5.03
C GLU A 77 -23.59 8.44 3.81
N GLY A 78 -23.73 7.27 3.17
CA GLY A 78 -24.62 7.09 2.02
C GLY A 78 -24.02 7.49 0.66
N GLN A 79 -22.75 7.87 0.62
CA GLN A 79 -21.98 8.12 -0.60
C GLN A 79 -20.85 7.08 -0.72
N THR A 80 -20.44 6.77 -1.94
CA THR A 80 -19.26 5.94 -2.20
C THR A 80 -18.16 6.84 -2.73
N LEU A 81 -17.04 6.91 -2.01
CA LEU A 81 -15.82 7.56 -2.50
C LEU A 81 -14.92 6.52 -3.16
N PHE A 82 -14.35 6.87 -4.31
CA PHE A 82 -13.34 6.06 -4.97
C PHE A 82 -11.96 6.65 -4.70
N LEU A 83 -11.08 5.86 -4.10
CA LEU A 83 -9.73 6.29 -3.75
C LEU A 83 -8.72 5.58 -4.64
N ARG A 84 -7.83 6.34 -5.27
CA ARG A 84 -6.65 5.74 -5.93
C ARG A 84 -5.71 5.18 -4.87
N ARG A 85 -4.89 4.21 -5.26
CA ARG A 85 -3.79 3.74 -4.42
C ARG A 85 -2.72 4.85 -4.27
N PRO A 86 -2.12 5.02 -3.09
CA PRO A 86 -0.99 5.92 -2.93
C PRO A 86 0.21 5.41 -3.73
N THR A 87 0.95 6.35 -4.29
CA THR A 87 2.23 6.18 -4.98
C THR A 87 3.39 6.53 -4.05
N GLY A 88 4.62 6.29 -4.50
CA GLY A 88 5.79 6.78 -3.78
C GLY A 88 5.86 8.31 -3.67
N LYS A 89 5.36 9.05 -4.67
CA LYS A 89 5.27 10.52 -4.60
C LYS A 89 4.32 10.97 -3.51
N ASP A 90 3.17 10.32 -3.36
CA ASP A 90 2.23 10.66 -2.29
C ASP A 90 2.86 10.50 -0.91
N GLN A 91 3.63 9.42 -0.71
CA GLN A 91 4.36 9.20 0.55
C GLN A 91 5.35 10.35 0.84
N LEU A 92 6.06 10.85 -0.18
CA LEU A 92 6.96 11.99 -0.01
C LEU A 92 6.21 13.27 0.33
N GLU A 93 5.04 13.49 -0.26
CA GLU A 93 4.18 14.63 0.09
C GLU A 93 3.63 14.50 1.52
N PHE A 94 3.25 13.30 1.94
CA PHE A 94 2.79 13.04 3.32
C PHE A 94 3.87 13.40 4.35
N LEU A 95 5.14 13.11 4.05
CA LEU A 95 6.27 13.44 4.92
C LEU A 95 6.55 14.95 5.04
N LYS A 96 6.10 15.75 4.08
CA LYS A 96 6.24 17.22 4.14
C LYS A 96 5.16 17.87 5.01
N GLY A 97 4.07 17.15 5.29
CA GLY A 97 2.96 17.65 6.09
C GLY A 97 3.30 17.77 7.57
N VAL A 98 2.86 18.85 8.20
CA VAL A 98 2.84 19.00 9.66
C VAL A 98 1.38 18.93 10.10
N PHE A 99 1.05 17.94 10.93
CA PHE A 99 -0.31 17.69 11.40
C PHE A 99 -0.38 17.83 12.92
N ALA A 100 -1.48 18.39 13.42
CA ALA A 100 -1.69 18.57 14.85
C ALA A 100 -1.84 17.22 15.58
N ASP A 101 -2.48 16.25 14.93
CA ASP A 101 -2.68 14.90 15.43
C ASP A 101 -2.82 13.87 14.30
N ARG A 102 -2.98 12.61 14.70
CA ARG A 102 -3.15 11.47 13.79
C ARG A 102 -4.41 11.57 12.93
N ARG A 103 -5.53 12.07 13.46
CA ARG A 103 -6.81 12.14 12.72
C ARG A 103 -6.73 13.18 11.60
N GLU A 104 -6.10 14.32 11.88
CA GLU A 104 -5.85 15.35 10.86
C GLU A 104 -4.93 14.82 9.75
N ALA A 105 -3.88 14.06 10.11
CA ALA A 105 -3.01 13.40 9.13
C ALA A 105 -3.78 12.40 8.25
N GLU A 106 -4.56 11.50 8.87
CA GLU A 106 -5.36 10.49 8.16
C GLU A 106 -6.35 11.15 7.20
N LYS A 107 -7.05 12.20 7.64
CA LYS A 107 -7.99 12.95 6.81
C LYS A 107 -7.31 13.59 5.61
N ALA A 108 -6.16 14.26 5.81
CA ALA A 108 -5.41 14.88 4.72
C ALA A 108 -4.91 13.84 3.71
N MET A 109 -4.40 12.71 4.19
CA MET A 109 -3.96 11.60 3.33
C MET A 109 -5.13 11.03 2.51
N ILE A 110 -6.27 10.76 3.14
CA ILE A 110 -7.48 10.27 2.45
C ILE A 110 -7.93 11.26 1.38
N GLN A 111 -8.01 12.56 1.72
CA GLN A 111 -8.42 13.61 0.78
C GLN A 111 -7.53 13.69 -0.45
N MET A 112 -6.21 13.48 -0.30
CA MET A 112 -5.26 13.46 -1.42
C MET A 112 -5.46 12.27 -2.38
N LEU A 113 -6.11 11.22 -1.91
CA LEU A 113 -6.33 9.97 -2.67
C LEU A 113 -7.72 9.88 -3.30
N ILE A 114 -8.65 10.76 -2.95
CA ILE A 114 -9.99 10.77 -3.58
C ILE A 114 -9.85 11.05 -5.08
N GLN A 115 -10.35 10.14 -5.90
CA GLN A 115 -10.56 10.40 -7.31
C GLN A 115 -11.81 11.27 -7.45
N ARG A 116 -11.63 12.46 -8.01
CA ARG A 116 -12.77 13.27 -8.45
C ARG A 116 -13.17 12.73 -9.81
N ASP A 117 -14.43 12.33 -9.98
CA ASP A 117 -14.95 11.88 -11.26
C ASP A 117 -14.57 12.91 -12.35
N GLY A 118 -13.87 12.42 -13.37
CA GLY A 118 -13.51 13.23 -14.52
C GLY A 118 -14.76 13.60 -15.30
N HIS A 119 -15.25 14.83 -15.14
CA HIS A 119 -15.96 15.51 -16.20
C HIS A 119 -14.93 16.23 -17.08
N THR A 120 -14.44 15.54 -18.11
CA THR A 120 -14.08 16.08 -19.44
C THR A 120 -13.68 14.95 -20.36
#